data_AF-A0A9E6EVC5-F1
#
_entry.id   AF-A0A9E6EVC5-F1
#
_cell.length_a   1.000
_cell.length_b   1.000
_cell.length_c   1.000
_cell.angle_alpha   90.00
_cell.angle_beta   90.00
_cell.angle_gamma   90.00
#
_symmetry.space_group_name_H-M   'P 1'
#
loop_
_entity.id
_entity.type
_entity.pdbx_description
1 polymer ?
#
loop_
_entity_poly.entity_id
_entity_poly.type
_entity_poly.pdbx_seq_one_letter_code
_entity_poly.pdbx_strand_id
1 'polypeptide(L)' 'PSVFNSGCGIGKRGITALEIEGDKIRLVYWFNGKQSRKFISDRDNRPVELASTGYSRLVLNEDSLDYVFSRLHLLA' A
#
# COMPACT_ATOMS: atom_id res chain seq x y z
N PRO A 1 16.90 -4.03 7.28
CA PRO A 1 16.30 -4.24 5.93
C PRO A 1 14.80 -4.00 5.98
N SER A 2 14.24 -3.20 5.08
CA SER A 2 12.82 -2.82 5.08
C SER A 2 12.13 -3.53 3.93
N VAL A 3 11.39 -4.62 4.22
CA VAL A 3 10.63 -5.38 3.19
C VAL A 3 9.44 -4.56 2.69
N PHE A 4 8.86 -3.77 3.59
CA PHE A 4 7.85 -2.77 3.32
C PHE A 4 8.31 -1.44 3.90
N ASN A 5 8.22 -0.36 3.13
CA ASN A 5 8.46 0.98 3.65
C ASN A 5 7.29 1.87 3.21
N SER A 6 6.45 2.27 4.14
CA SER A 6 5.35 3.20 3.85
C SER A 6 5.86 4.62 3.57
N GLY A 7 7.11 4.94 3.91
CA GLY A 7 7.64 6.29 3.85
C GLY A 7 6.87 7.24 4.78
N CYS A 8 6.75 8.52 4.40
CA CYS A 8 5.97 9.50 5.16
C CYS A 8 4.47 9.24 4.94
N GLY A 9 3.80 8.71 5.98
CA GLY A 9 2.40 8.29 5.95
C GLY A 9 1.38 9.40 5.72
N ILE A 10 1.75 10.68 5.75
CA ILE A 10 0.83 11.80 5.50
C ILE A 10 1.42 12.74 4.43
N GLY A 11 0.89 12.66 3.21
CA GLY A 11 1.16 13.61 2.14
C GLY A 11 -0.04 14.53 1.90
N LYS A 12 0.21 15.74 1.37
CA LYS A 12 -0.85 16.73 1.02
C LYS A 12 -1.96 16.20 0.09
N ARG A 13 -1.75 15.05 -0.57
CA ARG A 13 -2.63 14.50 -1.61
C ARG A 13 -3.07 13.06 -1.33
N GLY A 14 -2.77 12.52 -0.15
CA GLY A 14 -3.08 11.14 0.21
C GLY A 14 -2.11 10.57 1.22
N ILE A 15 -2.38 9.36 1.66
CA ILE A 15 -1.64 8.67 2.71
C ILE A 15 -1.17 7.31 2.21
N THR A 16 0.04 6.91 2.59
CA THR A 16 0.51 5.53 2.42
C THR A 16 0.25 4.77 3.71
N ALA A 17 -0.23 3.54 3.59
CA ALA A 17 -0.55 2.70 4.74
C ALA A 17 -0.15 1.25 4.49
N LEU A 18 0.00 0.49 5.57
CA LEU A 18 0.08 -0.97 5.51
C LEU A 18 -1.29 -1.53 5.87
N GLU A 19 -1.87 -2.32 4.96
CA GLU A 19 -3.10 -3.08 5.20
C GLU A 19 -2.74 -4.54 5.42
N ILE A 20 -3.35 -5.16 6.42
CA ILE A 20 -3.22 -6.59 6.70
C ILE A 20 -4.62 -7.19 6.63
N GLU A 21 -4.78 -8.23 5.81
CA GLU A 21 -6.03 -8.95 5.63
C GLU A 21 -5.71 -10.42 5.41
N GLY A 22 -6.17 -11.28 6.33
CA GLY A 22 -5.82 -12.70 6.31
C GLY A 22 -4.31 -12.90 6.40
N ASP A 23 -3.75 -13.62 5.42
CA ASP A 23 -2.33 -13.97 5.29
C ASP A 23 -1.52 -12.96 4.46
N LYS A 24 -2.12 -11.82 4.11
CA LYS A 24 -1.52 -10.83 3.21
C LYS A 24 -1.21 -9.53 3.92
N ILE A 25 -0.12 -8.91 3.50
CA ILE A 25 0.25 -7.52 3.83
C ILE A 25 0.41 -6.71 2.55
N ARG A 26 -0.15 -5.50 2.54
CA ARG A 26 -0.16 -4.62 1.37
C ARG A 26 0.37 -3.25 1.73
N LEU A 27 1.24 -2.71 0.91
CA LEU A 27 1.49 -1.27 0.88
C LEU A 27 0.43 -0.64 -0.01
N VAL A 28 -0.40 0.21 0.58
CA VAL A 28 -1.47 0.90 -0.14
C VAL A 28 -1.27 2.40 -0.13
N TYR A 29 -1.85 3.07 -1.12
CA TYR A 29 -1.98 4.51 -1.18
C TYR A 29 -3.46 4.89 -1.23
N TRP A 30 -3.92 5.61 -0.20
CA TRP A 30 -5.26 6.16 -0.11
C TRP A 30 -5.27 7.62 -0.52
N PHE A 31 -6.26 8.02 -1.31
CA PHE A 31 -6.44 9.40 -1.75
C PHE A 31 -7.91 9.72 -1.97
N ASN A 32 -8.25 11.02 -1.93
CA ASN A 32 -9.57 11.54 -2.29
C ASN A 32 -9.45 12.35 -3.57
N GLY A 33 -10.25 12.02 -4.59
CA GLY A 33 -10.23 12.69 -5.88
C GLY A 33 -9.08 12.24 -6.79
N LYS A 34 -8.19 13.15 -7.20
CA LYS A 34 -7.17 12.86 -8.23
C LYS A 34 -5.96 12.11 -7.65
N GLN A 35 -5.64 10.97 -8.25
CA GLN A 35 -4.43 10.20 -7.97
C GLN A 35 -3.16 11.04 -8.20
N SER A 36 -2.19 10.93 -7.30
CA SER A 36 -0.86 11.52 -7.49
C SER A 36 -0.15 10.86 -8.68
N ARG A 37 0.39 11.68 -9.60
CA ARG A 37 1.20 11.21 -10.74
C ARG A 37 2.35 10.27 -10.34
N LYS A 38 2.86 10.40 -9.11
CA LYS A 38 3.94 9.57 -8.56
C LYS A 38 3.59 8.08 -8.45
N PHE A 39 2.31 7.76 -8.32
CA PHE A 39 1.83 6.39 -8.16
C PHE A 39 1.06 5.89 -9.38
N ILE A 40 1.18 6.57 -10.52
CA ILE A 40 0.75 6.02 -11.80
C ILE A 40 1.84 5.03 -12.21
N SER A 41 1.65 3.74 -11.91
CA SER A 41 2.58 2.69 -12.30
C SER A 41 2.16 2.03 -13.61
N ASP A 42 3.13 1.53 -14.38
CA ASP A 42 2.89 0.68 -15.56
C ASP A 42 2.32 -0.71 -15.20
N ARG A 43 2.36 -1.08 -13.92
CA ARG A 43 1.68 -2.28 -13.42
C ARG A 43 0.18 -1.99 -13.34
N ASP A 44 -0.63 -2.94 -13.79
CA ASP A 44 -2.12 -2.96 -13.89
C ASP A 44 -2.90 -2.68 -12.58
N ASN A 45 -2.27 -2.07 -11.57
CA ASN A 45 -2.90 -1.71 -10.31
C ASN A 45 -3.89 -0.58 -10.56
N ARG A 46 -5.17 -0.93 -10.56
CA ARG A 46 -6.27 0.01 -10.73
C ARG A 46 -6.76 0.50 -9.37
N PRO A 47 -7.05 1.80 -9.21
CA PRO A 47 -7.68 2.30 -7.99
C PRO A 47 -9.03 1.63 -7.75
N VAL A 48 -9.31 1.28 -6.49
CA VAL A 48 -10.59 0.76 -6.03
C VAL A 48 -11.23 1.79 -5.10
N GLU A 49 -12.44 2.23 -5.44
CA GLU A 49 -13.17 3.18 -4.61
C GLU A 49 -13.81 2.49 -3.39
N LEU A 50 -13.74 3.16 -2.25
CA LEU A 50 -14.42 2.74 -1.04
C LEU A 50 -15.87 3.24 -1.04
N ALA A 51 -16.80 2.34 -1.36
CA ALA A 51 -18.25 2.50 -1.12
C ALA A 51 -18.82 3.89 -1.49
N SER A 52 -18.42 4.43 -2.64
CA SER A 52 -18.88 5.75 -3.15
C SER A 52 -18.54 6.96 -2.26
N THR A 53 -17.54 6.83 -1.40
CA THR A 53 -17.10 7.92 -0.49
C THR A 53 -16.23 8.97 -1.19
N GLY A 54 -15.82 8.74 -2.45
CA GLY A 54 -14.81 9.53 -3.14
C GLY A 54 -13.36 9.22 -2.73
N TYR A 55 -13.16 8.36 -1.72
CA TYR A 55 -11.85 7.83 -1.36
C TYR A 55 -11.54 6.58 -2.17
N SER A 56 -10.37 6.55 -2.76
CA SER A 56 -9.87 5.41 -3.53
C SER A 56 -8.57 4.89 -2.92
N ARG A 57 -8.38 3.58 -2.99
CA ARG A 57 -7.11 2.93 -2.65
C ARG A 57 -6.43 2.39 -3.90
N LEU A 58 -5.11 2.44 -3.89
CA LEU A 58 -4.26 1.78 -4.85
C LEU A 58 -3.29 0.87 -4.10
N VAL A 59 -3.25 -0.42 -4.47
CA VAL A 59 -2.23 -1.33 -3.95
C VAL A 59 -0.92 -1.03 -4.69
N LEU A 60 0.14 -0.69 -3.94
CA LEU A 60 1.46 -0.42 -4.48
C LEU A 60 2.35 -1.67 -4.45
N ASN A 61 2.19 -2.49 -3.41
CA ASN A 61 2.86 -3.78 -3.28
C ASN A 61 2.01 -4.72 -2.41
N GLU A 62 2.12 -6.03 -2.65
CA GLU A 62 1.46 -7.10 -1.87
C GLU A 62 2.46 -8.23 -1.65
N ASP A 63 2.47 -8.81 -0.46
CA ASP A 63 3.27 -9.99 -0.12
C ASP A 63 2.57 -10.83 0.95
N SER A 64 3.07 -12.04 1.19
CA SER A 64 2.64 -12.91 2.28
C SER A 64 3.18 -12.41 3.62
N LEU A 65 2.30 -12.36 4.61
CA LEU A 65 2.66 -11.98 5.98
C LEU A 65 3.69 -12.96 6.56
N ASP A 66 3.52 -14.26 6.32
CA ASP A 66 4.45 -15.31 6.74
C ASP A 66 5.83 -15.13 6.11
N TYR A 67 5.89 -14.76 4.83
CA TYR A 67 7.16 -14.48 4.16
C TYR A 67 7.86 -13.26 4.77
N VAL A 68 7.11 -12.17 5.02
CA VAL A 68 7.64 -10.98 5.67
C VAL A 68 8.21 -11.31 7.06
N PHE A 69 7.49 -12.08 7.88
CA PHE A 69 7.98 -12.50 9.19
C PHE A 69 9.18 -13.45 9.09
N SER A 70 9.17 -14.40 8.15
CA SER A 70 10.31 -15.30 7.92
C SER A 70 11.58 -14.50 7.60
N ARG A 71 11.47 -13.48 6.74
CA ARG A 71 12.57 -12.56 6.41
C ARG A 71 13.05 -11.75 7.61
N LEU A 72 12.14 -11.32 8.49
CA LEU A 72 12.51 -10.58 9.70
C LEU A 72 13.31 -11.45 10.69
N HIS A 73 12.90 -12.70 10.90
CA HIS A 73 13.60 -13.62 11.82
C HIS A 73 15.00 -13.99 11.33
N LEU A 74 15.21 -14.09 10.01
CA LEU A 74 16.52 -14.40 9.42
C LEU A 74 17.51 -13.22 9.44
N LEU A 75 17.09 -12.05 9.90
CA LEU A 75 17.90 -10.84 10.00
C LEU A 75 18.28 -10.49 11.46
N ALA A 76 17.90 -11.34 12.41
CA ALA A 76 18.22 -11.22 13.83
C ALA A 76 19.52 -11.96 14.19
#